data_AF-W4AED1-F1
#
_entry.id   AF-W4AED1-F1
#
_cell.length_a   1.000
_cell.length_b   1.000
_cell.length_c   1.000
_cell.angle_alpha   90.00
_cell.angle_beta   90.00
_cell.angle_gamma   90.00
#
_symmetry.space_group_name_H-M   'P 1'
#
loop_
_entity.id
_entity.type
_entity.pdbx_description
1 polymer ?
#
loop_
_entity_poly.entity_id
_entity_poly.type
_entity_poly.pdbx_seq_one_letter_code
_entity_poly.pdbx_strand_id
1 'polypeptide(L)'
;MSLNENMSEEQILDGLFEAAEKLPEETVRIKRLDMQMVLQGLTSSKVDSIRERCTVRRTIKGAVDEKVDTETFNALLISEATSSLSVKGLTLSGWGDSRITSRLKLSGGEQAVRRMLLAGELDAVGDKVLELSGFGVEIADLKN
;
A
#
# COMPACT_ATOMS: atom_id res chain seq x y z
N MET A 1 25.38 24.65 12.48
CA MET A 1 26.14 24.54 11.20
C MET A 1 25.33 23.63 10.32
N SER A 2 24.65 24.21 9.35
CA SER A 2 23.71 23.58 8.40
C SER A 2 24.48 22.82 7.33
N LEU A 3 24.15 21.55 7.11
CA LEU A 3 24.75 20.67 6.10
C LEU A 3 24.28 20.97 4.65
N ASN A 4 23.54 22.06 4.42
CA ASN A 4 22.85 22.31 3.14
C ASN A 4 23.52 23.35 2.23
N GLU A 5 24.71 23.83 2.55
CA GLU A 5 25.43 24.80 1.71
C GLU A 5 26.50 24.08 0.88
N ASN A 6 26.10 23.63 -0.33
CA ASN A 6 26.93 23.32 -1.52
C ASN A 6 26.48 22.07 -2.31
N MET A 7 25.17 21.82 -2.48
CA MET A 7 24.72 20.90 -3.53
C MET A 7 24.54 21.68 -4.84
N SER A 8 25.04 21.16 -5.96
CA SER A 8 24.72 21.72 -7.27
C SER A 8 23.24 21.49 -7.59
N GLU A 9 22.68 22.29 -8.49
CA GLU A 9 21.30 22.10 -8.97
C GLU A 9 21.06 20.68 -9.49
N GLU A 10 22.01 20.14 -10.25
CA GLU A 10 21.97 18.76 -10.74
C GLU A 10 21.90 17.74 -9.59
N GLN A 11 22.70 17.89 -8.53
CA GLN A 11 22.67 16.98 -7.38
C GLN A 11 21.35 17.03 -6.60
N ILE A 12 20.69 18.20 -6.56
CA ILE A 12 19.37 18.36 -5.93
C ILE A 12 18.30 17.65 -6.76
N LEU A 13 18.34 17.82 -8.09
CA LEU A 13 17.42 17.16 -9.01
C LEU A 13 17.61 15.65 -9.01
N ASP A 14 18.84 15.16 -9.03
CA ASP A 14 19.16 13.73 -8.90
C ASP A 14 18.59 13.16 -7.60
N GLY A 15 18.72 13.87 -6.48
CA GLY A 15 18.12 13.48 -5.21
C GLY A 15 16.59 13.38 -5.26
N LEU A 16 15.93 14.30 -5.97
CA LEU A 16 14.48 14.27 -6.16
C LEU A 16 14.05 13.07 -7.02
N PHE A 17 14.78 12.76 -8.08
CA PHE A 17 14.48 11.62 -8.95
C PHE A 17 14.73 10.29 -8.24
N GLU A 18 15.82 10.18 -7.47
CA GLU A 18 16.07 8.99 -6.64
C GLU A 18 14.96 8.77 -5.60
N ALA A 19 14.45 9.84 -4.98
CA ALA A 19 13.34 9.75 -4.04
C ALA A 19 12.03 9.31 -4.71
N ALA A 20 11.81 9.67 -5.98
CA ALA A 20 10.66 9.20 -6.74
C ALA A 20 10.75 7.71 -7.11
N GLU A 21 11.96 7.17 -7.28
CA GLU A 21 12.19 5.75 -7.56
C GLU A 21 12.16 4.89 -6.28
N LYS A 22 12.72 5.39 -5.17
CA LYS A 22 12.83 4.67 -3.90
C LYS A 22 11.73 5.08 -2.94
N LEU A 23 10.53 4.54 -3.15
CA LEU A 23 9.40 4.77 -2.25
C LEU A 23 9.70 4.21 -0.84
N PRO A 24 9.16 4.82 0.23
CA PRO A 24 9.34 4.36 1.60
C PRO A 24 8.94 2.89 1.77
N GLU A 25 9.74 2.13 2.52
CA GLU A 25 9.53 0.70 2.74
C GLU A 25 9.59 0.37 4.23
N GLU A 26 8.70 -0.51 4.70
CA GLU A 26 8.70 -1.00 6.08
C GLU A 26 8.33 -2.48 6.15
N THR A 27 8.96 -3.20 7.09
CA THR A 27 8.61 -4.59 7.38
C THR A 27 7.57 -4.66 8.51
N VAL A 28 6.40 -5.18 8.20
CA VAL A 28 5.29 -5.38 9.14
C VAL A 28 5.14 -6.86 9.48
N ARG A 29 4.80 -7.18 10.74
CA ARG A 29 4.61 -8.55 11.21
C ARG A 29 3.18 -8.80 11.70
N ILE A 30 2.55 -9.83 11.14
CA ILE A 30 1.27 -10.36 11.62
C ILE A 30 1.54 -11.54 12.56
N LYS A 31 1.41 -11.30 13.86
CA LYS A 31 1.75 -12.26 14.92
C LYS A 31 0.98 -13.58 14.79
N ARG A 32 -0.32 -13.52 14.51
CA ARG A 32 -1.20 -14.70 14.40
C ARG A 32 -0.76 -15.68 13.31
N LEU A 33 -0.25 -15.15 12.19
CA LEU A 33 0.19 -15.94 11.04
C LEU A 33 1.67 -16.30 11.11
N ASP A 34 2.41 -15.74 12.09
CA ASP A 34 3.88 -15.77 12.11
C ASP A 34 4.48 -15.33 10.75
N MET A 35 3.87 -14.28 10.19
CA MET A 35 4.14 -13.77 8.85
C MET A 35 4.78 -12.39 8.96
N GLN A 36 5.84 -12.17 8.19
CA GLN A 36 6.42 -10.86 7.93
C GLN A 36 6.14 -10.47 6.49
N MET A 37 5.84 -9.20 6.27
CA MET A 37 5.61 -8.63 4.95
C MET A 37 6.42 -7.36 4.81
N VAL A 38 7.04 -7.21 3.65
CA VAL A 38 7.71 -5.98 3.27
C VAL A 38 6.70 -5.15 2.48
N LEU A 39 6.32 -4.01 3.03
CA LEU A 39 5.37 -3.08 2.43
C LEU A 39 6.13 -1.88 1.88
N GLN A 40 5.77 -1.46 0.68
CA GLN A 40 6.26 -0.25 0.06
C GLN A 40 5.11 0.75 -0.08
N GLY A 41 5.41 2.04 0.07
CA GLY A 41 4.48 3.12 -0.28
C GLY A 41 4.04 3.04 -1.73
N LEU A 42 2.87 3.59 -2.02
CA LEU A 42 2.31 3.67 -3.37
C LEU A 42 2.25 5.13 -3.81
N THR A 43 2.43 5.37 -5.10
CA THR A 43 2.25 6.71 -5.67
C THR A 43 0.78 7.13 -5.63
N SER A 44 0.51 8.44 -5.63
CA SER A 44 -0.88 8.96 -5.67
C SER A 44 -1.68 8.34 -6.82
N SER A 45 -1.10 8.28 -8.02
CA SER A 45 -1.77 7.72 -9.20
C SER A 45 -2.17 6.26 -9.01
N LYS A 46 -1.35 5.46 -8.33
CA LYS A 46 -1.64 4.06 -8.04
C LYS A 46 -2.76 3.93 -7.01
N VAL A 47 -2.71 4.71 -5.93
CA VAL A 47 -3.75 4.73 -4.89
C VAL A 47 -5.09 5.16 -5.48
N ASP A 48 -5.10 6.22 -6.29
CA ASP A 48 -6.31 6.73 -6.95
C ASP A 48 -6.91 5.70 -7.93
N SER A 49 -6.07 5.04 -8.74
CA SER A 49 -6.51 3.96 -9.62
C SER A 49 -7.09 2.76 -8.85
N ILE A 50 -6.55 2.42 -7.67
CA ILE A 50 -7.14 1.39 -6.81
C ILE A 50 -8.48 1.86 -6.26
N ARG A 51 -8.58 3.12 -5.82
CA ARG A 51 -9.80 3.71 -5.26
C ARG A 51 -10.94 3.68 -6.27
N GLU A 52 -10.68 4.15 -7.50
CA GLU A 52 -11.66 4.14 -8.59
C GLU A 52 -12.20 2.74 -8.89
N ARG A 53 -11.32 1.73 -8.93
CA ARG A 53 -11.72 0.32 -9.14
C ARG A 53 -12.61 -0.22 -8.01
N CYS A 54 -12.53 0.36 -6.83
CA CYS A 54 -13.33 -0.02 -5.66
C CYS A 54 -14.57 0.85 -5.47
N THR A 55 -14.76 1.90 -6.27
CA THR A 55 -15.94 2.76 -6.20
C THR A 55 -17.12 2.11 -6.92
N VAL A 56 -18.14 1.76 -6.16
CA VAL A 56 -19.41 1.28 -6.70
C VAL A 56 -20.34 2.47 -6.89
N ARG A 57 -20.75 2.69 -8.14
CA ARG A 57 -21.75 3.70 -8.51
C ARG A 57 -23.14 3.05 -8.55
N ARG A 58 -24.10 3.61 -7.84
CA ARG A 58 -25.50 3.16 -7.86
C ARG A 58 -26.42 4.34 -8.11
N THR A 59 -27.30 4.23 -9.10
CA THR A 59 -28.33 5.24 -9.31
C THR A 59 -29.58 4.85 -8.52
N ILE A 60 -29.93 5.65 -7.51
CA ILE A 60 -31.12 5.43 -6.68
C ILE A 60 -32.05 6.63 -6.85
N LYS A 61 -33.24 6.40 -7.43
CA LYS A 61 -34.27 7.44 -7.65
C LYS A 61 -33.76 8.70 -8.39
N GLY A 62 -32.86 8.52 -9.36
CA GLY A 62 -32.30 9.61 -10.16
C GLY A 62 -31.10 10.33 -9.53
N ALA A 63 -30.72 10.00 -8.29
CA ALA A 63 -29.46 10.44 -7.69
C ALA A 63 -28.37 9.37 -7.89
N VAL A 64 -27.15 9.81 -8.19
CA VAL A 64 -25.97 8.94 -8.26
C VAL A 64 -25.35 8.89 -6.86
N ASP A 65 -25.29 7.69 -6.29
CA ASP A 65 -24.59 7.39 -5.05
C ASP A 65 -23.26 6.71 -5.40
N GLU A 66 -22.15 7.25 -4.90
CA GLU A 66 -20.82 6.69 -5.07
C GLU A 66 -20.28 6.23 -3.72
N LYS A 67 -19.98 4.94 -3.61
CA LYS A 67 -19.42 4.37 -2.38
C LYS A 67 -18.18 3.54 -2.69
N VAL A 68 -17.07 3.86 -2.03
CA VAL A 68 -15.87 3.03 -2.06
C VAL A 68 -16.11 1.79 -1.21
N ASP A 69 -15.86 0.62 -1.76
CA ASP A 69 -15.76 -0.62 -1.01
C ASP A 69 -14.40 -0.65 -0.28
N THR A 70 -14.41 -0.21 0.98
CA THR A 70 -13.21 -0.09 1.82
C THR A 70 -12.49 -1.44 2.02
N GLU A 71 -13.22 -2.54 2.11
CA GLU A 71 -12.61 -3.87 2.31
C GLU A 71 -11.81 -4.29 1.07
N THR A 72 -12.42 -4.15 -0.10
CA THR A 72 -11.77 -4.43 -1.39
C THR A 72 -10.63 -3.43 -1.65
N PHE A 73 -10.81 -2.17 -1.27
CA PHE A 73 -9.78 -1.13 -1.37
C PHE A 73 -8.53 -1.47 -0.54
N ASN A 74 -8.69 -1.76 0.75
CA ASN A 74 -7.58 -2.13 1.63
C ASN A 74 -6.89 -3.40 1.16
N ALA A 75 -7.65 -4.40 0.69
CA ALA A 75 -7.08 -5.63 0.18
C ALA A 75 -6.24 -5.43 -1.10
N LEU A 76 -6.69 -4.57 -2.02
CA LEU A 76 -5.91 -4.20 -3.19
C LEU A 76 -4.67 -3.38 -2.83
N LEU A 77 -4.79 -2.42 -1.92
CA LEU A 77 -3.66 -1.64 -1.42
C LEU A 77 -2.56 -2.56 -0.89
N ILE A 78 -2.91 -3.47 0.02
CA ILE A 78 -1.97 -4.41 0.62
C ILE A 78 -1.38 -5.33 -0.44
N SER A 79 -2.21 -5.87 -1.35
CA SER A 79 -1.74 -6.78 -2.39
C SER A 79 -0.73 -6.12 -3.33
N GLU A 80 -0.91 -4.84 -3.67
CA GLU A 80 -0.04 -4.10 -4.59
C GLU A 80 1.21 -3.54 -3.88
N ALA A 81 1.08 -3.15 -2.60
CA ALA A 81 2.17 -2.62 -1.79
C ALA A 81 3.11 -3.69 -1.22
N THR A 82 2.70 -4.96 -1.20
CA THR A 82 3.53 -6.04 -0.64
C THR A 82 4.58 -6.50 -1.64
N SER A 83 5.84 -6.18 -1.39
CA SER A 83 6.98 -6.61 -2.21
C SER A 83 7.37 -8.07 -1.95
N SER A 84 7.29 -8.52 -0.69
CA SER A 84 7.58 -9.91 -0.34
C SER A 84 6.87 -10.34 0.95
N LEU A 85 6.66 -11.65 1.06
CA LEU A 85 6.10 -12.30 2.26
C LEU A 85 7.07 -13.35 2.77
N SER A 86 7.27 -13.41 4.09
CA SER A 86 8.04 -14.46 4.75
C SER A 86 7.21 -15.10 5.86
N VAL A 87 7.08 -16.43 5.83
CA VAL A 87 6.34 -17.20 6.85
C VAL A 87 7.17 -18.40 7.25
N LYS A 88 7.62 -18.46 8.51
CA LYS A 88 8.35 -19.62 9.07
C LYS A 88 9.52 -20.11 8.19
N GLY A 89 10.28 -19.16 7.61
CA GLY A 89 11.41 -19.45 6.73
C GLY A 89 11.06 -19.71 5.26
N LEU A 90 9.79 -19.66 4.89
CA LEU A 90 9.35 -19.69 3.49
C LEU A 90 9.16 -18.27 2.96
N THR A 91 9.89 -17.91 1.91
CA THR A 91 9.69 -16.64 1.20
C THR A 91 8.79 -16.82 -0.02
N LEU A 92 7.81 -15.93 -0.15
CA LEU A 92 6.86 -15.84 -1.26
C LEU A 92 7.02 -14.48 -1.94
N SER A 93 6.74 -14.43 -3.24
CA SER A 93 6.87 -13.20 -4.04
C SER A 93 5.72 -12.20 -3.83
N GLY A 94 4.86 -12.41 -2.84
CA GLY A 94 3.67 -11.61 -2.56
C GLY A 94 2.39 -12.44 -2.50
N TRP A 95 1.25 -11.75 -2.41
CA TRP A 95 -0.06 -12.37 -2.23
C TRP A 95 -0.58 -13.14 -3.45
N GLY A 96 -0.08 -12.79 -4.65
CA GLY A 96 -0.40 -13.47 -5.90
C GLY A 96 0.38 -14.77 -6.16
N ASP A 97 1.25 -15.19 -5.22
CA ASP A 97 2.07 -16.39 -5.38
C ASP A 97 1.19 -17.61 -5.71
N SER A 98 1.59 -18.36 -6.75
CA SER A 98 0.81 -19.48 -7.29
C SER A 98 0.54 -20.57 -6.25
N ARG A 99 1.42 -20.71 -5.25
CA ARG A 99 1.26 -21.64 -4.12
C ARG A 99 0.10 -21.25 -3.21
N ILE A 100 -0.18 -19.96 -3.07
CA ILE A 100 -1.36 -19.45 -2.35
C ILE A 100 -2.60 -19.58 -3.23
N THR A 101 -2.58 -18.94 -4.41
CA THR A 101 -3.76 -18.76 -5.25
C THR A 101 -4.30 -20.09 -5.78
N SER A 102 -3.44 -21.02 -6.19
CA SER A 102 -3.87 -22.34 -6.66
C SER A 102 -4.47 -23.20 -5.55
N ARG A 103 -3.88 -23.15 -4.34
CA ARG A 103 -4.36 -23.94 -3.19
C ARG A 103 -5.72 -23.47 -2.71
N LEU A 104 -5.94 -22.15 -2.72
CA LEU A 104 -7.18 -21.51 -2.28
C LEU A 104 -8.19 -21.27 -3.42
N LYS A 105 -7.84 -21.62 -4.67
CA LYS A 105 -8.64 -21.39 -5.88
C LYS A 105 -9.06 -19.92 -6.05
N LEU A 106 -8.11 -19.02 -5.86
CA LEU A 106 -8.32 -17.58 -5.91
C LEU A 106 -7.90 -17.02 -7.27
N SER A 107 -8.57 -15.96 -7.72
CA SER A 107 -8.26 -15.31 -8.99
C SER A 107 -7.16 -14.25 -8.89
N GLY A 108 -6.71 -13.90 -7.68
CA GLY A 108 -5.66 -12.89 -7.49
C GLY A 108 -5.23 -12.69 -6.04
N GLY A 109 -4.24 -11.82 -5.86
CA GLY A 109 -3.65 -11.51 -4.55
C GLY A 109 -4.61 -10.81 -3.59
N GLU A 110 -5.46 -9.90 -4.05
CA GLU A 110 -6.49 -9.24 -3.22
C GLU A 110 -7.38 -10.26 -2.50
N GLN A 111 -7.85 -11.29 -3.20
CA GLN A 111 -8.65 -12.34 -2.58
C GLN A 111 -7.86 -13.14 -1.55
N ALA A 112 -6.55 -13.32 -1.75
CA ALA A 112 -5.69 -13.98 -0.77
C ALA A 112 -5.58 -13.14 0.50
N VAL A 113 -5.38 -11.83 0.36
CA VAL A 113 -5.37 -10.88 1.48
C VAL A 113 -6.67 -10.97 2.27
N ARG A 114 -7.83 -10.84 1.62
CA ARG A 114 -9.15 -10.89 2.28
C ARG A 114 -9.44 -12.23 2.94
N ARG A 115 -8.94 -13.32 2.36
CA ARG A 115 -9.17 -14.67 2.90
C ARG A 115 -8.29 -14.98 4.10
N MET A 116 -7.08 -14.43 4.15
CA MET A 116 -6.06 -14.78 5.14
C MET A 116 -5.97 -13.79 6.30
N LEU A 117 -6.20 -12.50 6.05
CA LEU A 117 -6.20 -11.46 7.07
C LEU A 117 -7.57 -11.34 7.75
N LEU A 118 -7.57 -11.08 9.05
CA LEU A 118 -8.78 -10.71 9.78
C LEU A 118 -9.12 -9.24 9.52
N ALA A 119 -10.37 -8.83 9.74
CA ALA A 119 -10.82 -7.47 9.45
C ALA A 119 -9.94 -6.36 10.09
N GLY A 120 -9.59 -6.51 11.38
CA GLY A 120 -8.71 -5.54 12.04
C GLY A 120 -7.25 -5.60 11.58
N GLU A 121 -6.78 -6.75 11.08
CA GLU A 121 -5.45 -6.86 10.46
C GLU A 121 -5.46 -6.19 9.08
N LEU A 122 -6.51 -6.41 8.29
CA LEU A 122 -6.72 -5.79 6.98
C LEU A 122 -6.73 -4.27 7.09
N ASP A 123 -7.49 -3.73 8.05
CA ASP A 123 -7.60 -2.28 8.27
C ASP A 123 -6.25 -1.68 8.68
N ALA A 124 -5.60 -2.25 9.71
CA ALA A 124 -4.33 -1.75 10.22
C ALA A 124 -3.19 -1.81 9.18
N VAL A 125 -3.12 -2.86 8.36
CA VAL A 125 -2.12 -2.93 7.30
C VAL A 125 -2.47 -1.98 6.15
N GLY A 126 -3.76 -1.81 5.83
CA GLY A 126 -4.21 -0.83 4.84
C GLY A 126 -3.81 0.60 5.21
N ASP A 127 -4.07 1.00 6.46
CA ASP A 127 -3.65 2.29 7.01
C ASP A 127 -2.15 2.46 6.95
N LYS A 128 -1.39 1.40 7.31
CA LYS A 128 0.07 1.45 7.24
C LYS A 128 0.61 1.68 5.82
N VAL A 129 -0.03 1.07 4.81
CA VAL A 129 0.31 1.32 3.40
C VAL A 129 0.02 2.77 3.02
N LEU A 130 -1.09 3.35 3.49
CA LEU A 130 -1.41 4.75 3.25
C LEU A 130 -0.40 5.69 3.93
N GLU A 131 0.00 5.41 5.18
CA GLU A 131 1.06 6.16 5.87
C GLU A 131 2.37 6.15 5.07
N LEU A 132 2.81 4.97 4.60
CA LEU A 132 4.01 4.84 3.74
C LEU A 132 3.86 5.57 2.40
N SER A 133 2.62 5.74 1.93
CA SER A 133 2.27 6.50 0.72
C SER A 133 2.20 8.01 0.96
N GLY A 134 2.53 8.48 2.18
CA GLY A 134 2.56 9.90 2.54
C GLY A 134 1.23 10.47 3.02
N PHE A 135 0.24 9.63 3.32
CA PHE A 135 -1.00 10.09 3.97
C PHE A 135 -0.72 10.40 5.44
N GLY A 136 -1.34 11.48 5.95
CA GLY A 136 -1.17 11.90 7.34
C GLY A 136 0.18 12.54 7.66
N VAL A 137 1.00 12.87 6.66
CA VAL A 137 2.24 13.62 6.86
C VAL A 137 1.92 15.04 7.33
N GLU A 138 2.51 15.44 8.47
CA GLU A 138 2.44 16.81 8.96
C GLU A 138 3.30 17.71 8.07
N ILE A 139 2.67 18.70 7.43
CA ILE A 139 3.39 19.74 6.70
C ILE A 139 3.73 20.84 7.69
N ALA A 140 5.02 21.10 7.89
CA ALA A 140 5.46 22.18 8.76
C ALA A 140 5.06 23.54 8.15
N ASP A 141 4.31 24.34 8.90
CA ASP A 141 4.04 25.73 8.53
C ASP A 141 5.33 26.56 8.60
N LEU A 142 5.72 27.14 7.48
CA LEU A 142 6.75 28.17 7.45
C LEU A 142 6.17 29.45 8.08
N LYS A 143 6.52 29.72 9.34
CA LYS A 143 6.29 31.04 9.94
C LYS A 143 7.26 32.03 9.29
N ASN A 144 6.72 32.92 8.46
CA ASN A 144 7.43 34.09 7.94
C ASN A 144 7.65 35.14 9.05
#